data_AF-A0A538Q847-F1
#
_entry.id   AF-A0A538Q847-F1
#
_cell.length_a   1.000
_cell.length_b   1.000
_cell.length_c   1.000
_cell.angle_alpha   90.00
_cell.angle_beta   90.00
_cell.angle_gamma   90.00
#
_symmetry.space_group_name_H-M   'P 1'
#
loop_
_entity.id
_entity.type
_entity.pdbx_description
1 polymer ?
#
loop_
_entity_poly.entity_id
_entity_poly.type
_entity_poly.pdbx_seq_one_letter_code
_entity_poly.pdbx_strand_id
1 'polypeptide(L)'
;MSSTLEHDPRVVAEPTGVRGVLLEYRRRLWQGDIGQLPVLVGLVVIGAIFQVTSDGRFLQPYNLVNLTLQMAAGGTISVGLVLVLLLGEIDLSAGVVSGMCGAIMAVMSINGHLSGPAAIGLALLAGAVVGALQGIWFTRFGIPSFIVTLAGLISWQGVQLMVLGKDGSINLHDPIITGLAWTFLTGPPAYGCVAAFIAYAAIGPIVTHYRRRAAGLTVSPLAFVV
;
A
#
# COMPACT_ATOMS: atom_id res chain seq x y z
N MET A 1 39.80 -2.87 -34.50
CA MET A 1 38.56 -3.68 -34.52
C MET A 1 37.48 -2.98 -33.68
N SER A 2 37.15 -1.72 -34.02
CA SER A 2 36.35 -0.82 -33.17
C SER A 2 35.50 0.18 -33.99
N SER A 3 34.80 -0.28 -35.02
CA SER A 3 33.99 0.62 -35.87
C SER A 3 32.57 0.13 -36.17
N THR A 4 32.11 -0.93 -35.50
CA THR A 4 30.80 -1.55 -35.79
C THR A 4 29.75 -1.34 -34.71
N LEU A 5 30.10 -0.76 -33.56
CA LEU A 5 29.16 -0.41 -32.50
C LEU A 5 28.63 1.04 -32.59
N GLU A 6 29.21 1.86 -33.46
CA GLU A 6 28.84 3.28 -33.61
C GLU A 6 27.59 3.50 -34.49
N HIS A 7 27.05 2.43 -35.07
CA HIS A 7 25.97 2.48 -36.07
C HIS A 7 24.78 1.56 -35.76
N ASP A 8 24.60 1.10 -34.52
CA ASP A 8 23.39 0.34 -34.18
C ASP A 8 22.18 1.28 -34.02
N PRO A 9 21.18 1.26 -34.92
CA PRO A 9 20.00 2.11 -34.83
C PRO A 9 19.11 1.77 -33.62
N ARG A 10 19.39 0.69 -32.88
CA ARG A 10 18.72 0.33 -31.61
C ARG A 10 19.30 1.10 -30.42
N VAL A 11 20.53 1.59 -30.53
CA VAL A 11 21.14 2.47 -29.52
C VAL A 11 20.65 3.88 -29.81
N VAL A 12 19.39 4.14 -29.44
CA VAL A 12 18.88 5.51 -29.39
C VAL A 12 19.77 6.24 -28.39
N ALA A 13 20.52 7.25 -28.86
CA ALA A 13 21.27 8.12 -27.98
C ALA A 13 20.31 8.69 -26.94
N GLU A 14 20.33 8.13 -25.72
CA GLU A 14 19.53 8.67 -24.62
C GLU A 14 19.95 10.12 -24.46
N PRO A 15 19.01 11.07 -24.56
CA PRO A 15 19.38 12.46 -24.62
C PRO A 15 19.95 12.83 -23.24
N THR A 16 21.25 13.11 -23.22
CA THR A 16 22.02 13.37 -22.00
C THR A 16 21.65 14.74 -21.44
N GLY A 17 21.34 14.80 -20.14
CA GLY A 17 21.02 16.03 -19.43
C GLY A 17 19.53 16.36 -19.32
N VAL A 18 19.21 17.41 -18.54
CA VAL A 18 17.84 17.79 -18.16
C VAL A 18 16.93 18.06 -19.36
N ARG A 19 17.47 18.70 -20.42
CA ARG A 19 16.73 18.94 -21.67
C ARG A 19 16.34 17.64 -22.38
N GLY A 20 17.20 16.62 -22.32
CA GLY A 20 16.92 15.33 -22.92
C GLY A 20 15.80 14.58 -22.22
N VAL A 21 15.85 14.55 -20.90
CA VAL A 21 14.79 13.97 -20.07
C VAL A 21 13.46 14.68 -20.30
N LEU A 22 13.46 16.01 -20.40
CA LEU A 22 12.24 16.79 -20.69
C LEU A 22 11.66 16.49 -22.08
N LEU A 23 12.50 16.36 -23.11
CA LEU A 23 12.05 16.02 -24.46
C LEU A 23 11.52 14.58 -24.54
N GLU A 24 12.16 13.65 -23.84
CA GLU A 24 11.71 12.26 -23.74
C GLU A 24 10.37 12.15 -23.00
N TYR A 25 10.23 12.88 -21.89
CA TYR A 25 8.97 12.96 -21.16
C TYR A 25 7.85 13.56 -22.02
N ARG A 26 8.13 14.64 -22.76
CA ARG A 26 7.20 15.22 -23.73
C ARG A 26 6.83 14.23 -24.84
N ARG A 27 7.79 13.44 -25.31
CA ARG A 27 7.56 12.41 -26.33
C ARG A 27 6.65 11.30 -25.80
N ARG A 28 6.89 10.80 -24.58
CA ARG A 28 6.05 9.78 -23.92
C ARG A 28 4.61 10.26 -23.70
N LEU A 29 4.46 11.52 -23.25
CA LEU A 29 3.18 12.19 -23.14
C LEU A 29 2.40 12.21 -24.47
N TRP A 30 3.08 12.58 -25.56
CA TRP A 30 2.49 12.61 -26.90
C TRP A 30 2.20 11.22 -27.46
N GLN A 31 2.93 10.19 -27.02
CA GLN A 31 2.72 8.79 -27.38
C GLN A 31 1.63 8.11 -26.54
N GLY A 32 1.00 8.81 -25.59
CA GLY A 32 -0.03 8.25 -24.71
C GLY A 32 0.51 7.40 -23.56
N ASP A 33 1.82 7.31 -23.39
CA ASP A 33 2.47 6.66 -22.23
C ASP A 33 2.58 7.66 -21.08
N ILE A 34 1.42 7.99 -20.51
CA ILE A 34 1.24 9.00 -19.46
C ILE A 34 1.61 8.49 -18.06
N GLY A 35 2.00 7.22 -17.91
CA GLY A 35 2.43 6.64 -16.63
C GLY A 35 1.50 6.97 -15.46
N GLN A 36 2.06 7.50 -14.37
CA GLN A 36 1.34 7.88 -13.13
C GLN A 36 0.78 9.32 -13.16
N LEU A 37 1.03 10.06 -14.23
CA LEU A 37 0.74 11.49 -14.35
C LEU A 37 -0.76 11.80 -14.24
N PRO A 38 -1.70 11.02 -14.83
CA PRO A 38 -3.13 11.26 -14.65
C PRO A 38 -3.57 11.09 -13.20
N VAL A 39 -2.97 10.14 -12.47
CA VAL A 39 -3.28 9.90 -11.06
C VAL A 39 -2.81 11.08 -10.22
N LEU A 40 -1.60 11.59 -10.46
CA LEU A 40 -1.06 12.76 -9.76
C LEU A 40 -1.87 14.02 -10.05
N VAL A 41 -2.23 14.26 -11.32
CA VAL A 41 -3.09 15.37 -11.72
C VAL A 41 -4.46 15.24 -11.06
N GLY A 42 -5.06 14.05 -11.09
CA GLY A 42 -6.32 13.78 -10.41
C GLY A 42 -6.26 14.08 -8.91
N LEU A 43 -5.18 13.66 -8.23
CA LEU A 43 -4.95 13.94 -6.81
C LEU A 43 -4.85 15.45 -6.53
N VAL A 44 -4.08 16.19 -7.34
CA VAL A 44 -3.94 17.65 -7.19
C VAL A 44 -5.28 18.34 -7.43
N VAL A 45 -6.02 17.95 -8.46
CA VAL A 45 -7.33 18.52 -8.79
C VAL A 45 -8.34 18.26 -7.67
N ILE A 46 -8.47 17.02 -7.22
CA ILE A 46 -9.39 16.66 -6.13
C ILE A 46 -8.98 17.38 -4.83
N GLY A 47 -7.68 17.43 -4.53
CA GLY A 47 -7.17 18.14 -3.35
C GLY A 47 -7.43 19.64 -3.40
N ALA A 48 -7.28 20.28 -4.56
CA ALA A 48 -7.60 21.69 -4.75
C ALA A 48 -9.10 21.96 -4.61
N ILE A 49 -9.96 21.09 -5.18
CA ILE A 49 -11.41 21.17 -5.01
C ILE A 49 -11.75 21.13 -3.52
N PHE A 50 -11.29 20.12 -2.78
CA PHE A 50 -11.59 20.03 -1.35
C PHE A 50 -11.00 21.17 -0.53
N GLN A 51 -9.83 21.69 -0.90
CA GLN A 51 -9.25 22.86 -0.24
C GLN A 51 -10.12 24.10 -0.39
N VAL A 52 -10.67 24.34 -1.60
CA VAL A 52 -11.55 25.48 -1.86
C VAL A 52 -12.92 25.28 -1.20
N THR A 53 -13.54 24.11 -1.36
CA THR A 53 -14.89 23.85 -0.83
C THR A 53 -14.94 23.71 0.69
N SER A 54 -13.80 23.46 1.34
CA SER A 54 -13.70 23.32 2.80
C SER A 54 -13.20 24.60 3.49
N ASP A 55 -13.21 25.75 2.82
CA ASP A 55 -12.68 27.03 3.36
C ASP A 55 -11.23 26.91 3.85
N GLY A 56 -10.41 26.17 3.12
CA GLY A 56 -9.00 25.97 3.45
C GLY A 56 -8.69 24.91 4.51
N ARG A 57 -9.70 24.16 5.00
CA ARG A 57 -9.53 23.14 6.05
C ARG A 57 -8.90 21.83 5.59
N PHE A 58 -8.95 21.51 4.30
CA PHE A 58 -8.51 20.22 3.79
C PHE A 58 -7.00 19.97 3.94
N LEU A 59 -6.16 20.96 3.63
CA LEU A 59 -4.71 20.86 3.75
C LEU A 59 -4.18 21.25 5.14
N GLN A 60 -5.05 21.42 6.15
CA GLN A 60 -4.61 21.69 7.51
C GLN A 60 -3.87 20.45 8.08
N PRO A 61 -2.82 20.65 8.90
CA PRO A 61 -2.04 19.55 9.46
C PRO A 61 -2.89 18.47 10.15
N TYR A 62 -3.92 18.89 10.87
CA TYR A 62 -4.85 17.98 11.54
C TYR A 62 -5.57 17.05 10.56
N ASN A 63 -6.08 17.58 9.44
CA ASN A 63 -6.76 16.77 8.44
C ASN A 63 -5.77 15.85 7.70
N LEU A 64 -4.56 16.32 7.39
CA LEU A 64 -3.53 15.49 6.75
C LEU A 64 -3.11 14.31 7.64
N VAL A 65 -2.98 14.52 8.96
CA VAL A 65 -2.73 13.43 9.92
C VAL A 65 -3.90 12.44 9.92
N ASN A 66 -5.14 12.91 10.00
CA ASN A 66 -6.33 12.04 10.00
C ASN A 66 -6.47 11.23 8.71
N LEU A 67 -6.21 11.84 7.54
CA LEU A 67 -6.20 11.13 6.27
C LEU A 67 -5.11 10.07 6.23
N THR A 68 -3.91 10.38 6.73
CA THR A 68 -2.80 9.43 6.78
C THR A 68 -3.13 8.23 7.69
N LEU A 69 -3.74 8.48 8.85
CA LEU A 69 -4.18 7.41 9.77
C LEU A 69 -5.26 6.52 9.14
N GLN A 70 -6.22 7.10 8.42
CA GLN A 70 -7.24 6.34 7.68
C GLN A 70 -6.63 5.51 6.55
N MET A 71 -5.65 6.06 5.82
CA MET A 71 -4.94 5.37 4.76
C MET A 71 -4.02 4.27 5.28
N ALA A 72 -3.52 4.35 6.51
CA ALA A 72 -2.59 3.37 7.07
C ALA A 72 -3.17 1.95 7.11
N ALA A 73 -4.46 1.80 7.46
CA ALA A 73 -5.13 0.49 7.46
C ALA A 73 -5.21 -0.11 6.06
N GLY A 74 -5.69 0.66 5.07
CA GLY A 74 -5.76 0.21 3.67
C GLY A 74 -4.37 -0.03 3.05
N GLY A 75 -3.39 0.81 3.38
CA GLY A 75 -2.00 0.67 2.95
C GLY A 75 -1.37 -0.61 3.48
N THR A 76 -1.64 -0.97 4.74
CA THR A 76 -1.15 -2.22 5.34
C THR A 76 -1.72 -3.44 4.62
N ILE A 77 -3.02 -3.45 4.34
CA ILE A 77 -3.67 -4.53 3.57
C ILE A 77 -3.07 -4.61 2.15
N SER A 78 -2.80 -3.45 1.53
CA SER A 78 -2.25 -3.37 0.18
C SER A 78 -0.89 -4.05 0.04
N VAL A 79 -0.05 -4.04 1.08
CA VAL A 79 1.25 -4.76 1.07
C VAL A 79 1.03 -6.27 0.86
N GLY A 80 0.02 -6.85 1.49
CA GLY A 80 -0.36 -8.25 1.27
C GLY A 80 -0.95 -8.47 -0.13
N LEU A 81 -1.82 -7.57 -0.58
CA LEU A 81 -2.45 -7.66 -1.91
C LEU A 81 -1.43 -7.57 -3.06
N VAL A 82 -0.31 -6.88 -2.89
CA VAL A 82 0.78 -6.89 -3.89
C VAL A 82 1.26 -8.31 -4.15
N LEU A 83 1.39 -9.16 -3.13
CA LEU A 83 1.80 -10.55 -3.32
C LEU A 83 0.77 -11.34 -4.14
N VAL A 84 -0.52 -11.09 -3.91
CA VAL A 84 -1.61 -11.72 -4.68
C VAL A 84 -1.58 -11.26 -6.14
N LEU A 85 -1.43 -9.96 -6.37
CA LEU A 85 -1.36 -9.39 -7.71
C LEU A 85 -0.14 -9.86 -8.49
N LEU A 86 1.01 -10.08 -7.83
CA LEU A 86 2.22 -10.62 -8.47
C LEU A 86 2.04 -12.06 -8.94
N LEU A 87 1.14 -12.82 -8.32
CA LEU A 87 0.76 -14.17 -8.76
C LEU A 87 -0.24 -14.15 -9.92
N GLY A 88 -0.71 -12.97 -10.34
CA GLY A 88 -1.72 -12.81 -11.39
C GLY A 88 -3.16 -13.00 -10.90
N GLU A 89 -3.36 -13.07 -9.57
CA GLU A 89 -4.65 -13.33 -8.95
C GLU A 89 -5.28 -12.04 -8.40
N ILE A 90 -6.58 -12.09 -8.06
CA ILE A 90 -7.34 -10.99 -7.46
C ILE A 90 -7.94 -11.45 -6.12
N ASP A 91 -7.79 -10.64 -5.07
CA ASP A 91 -8.47 -10.85 -3.79
C ASP A 91 -9.40 -9.68 -3.47
N LEU A 92 -10.71 -9.91 -3.58
CA LEU A 92 -11.74 -8.93 -3.20
C LEU A 92 -12.08 -8.98 -1.71
N SER A 93 -11.81 -10.09 -1.02
CA SER A 93 -12.23 -10.32 0.35
C SER A 93 -11.29 -9.73 1.40
N ALA A 94 -10.04 -9.40 1.07
CA ALA A 94 -9.02 -8.95 2.03
C ALA A 94 -9.49 -7.83 2.98
N GLY A 95 -10.23 -6.85 2.46
CA GLY A 95 -10.78 -5.76 3.28
C GLY A 95 -11.80 -6.24 4.31
N VAL A 96 -12.73 -7.11 3.89
CA VAL A 96 -13.74 -7.68 4.79
C VAL A 96 -13.11 -8.63 5.81
N VAL A 97 -12.13 -9.45 5.40
CA VAL A 97 -11.39 -10.33 6.31
C VAL A 97 -10.65 -9.50 7.36
N SER A 98 -10.03 -8.38 6.99
CA SER A 98 -9.43 -7.45 7.96
C SER A 98 -10.46 -6.90 8.95
N GLY A 99 -11.66 -6.55 8.48
CA GLY A 99 -12.77 -6.10 9.32
C GLY A 99 -13.26 -7.18 10.29
N MET A 100 -13.40 -8.41 9.81
CA MET A 100 -13.74 -9.58 10.63
C MET A 100 -12.69 -9.83 11.71
N CYS A 101 -11.39 -9.79 11.38
CA CYS A 101 -10.33 -9.92 12.37
C CYS A 101 -10.40 -8.83 13.44
N GLY A 102 -10.68 -7.58 13.04
CA GLY A 102 -10.92 -6.47 13.97
C GLY A 102 -12.12 -6.72 14.90
N ALA A 103 -13.21 -7.26 14.36
CA ALA A 103 -14.38 -7.65 15.15
C ALA A 103 -14.06 -8.78 16.15
N ILE A 104 -13.36 -9.83 15.72
CA ILE A 104 -12.93 -10.93 16.59
C ILE A 104 -12.05 -10.39 17.72
N MET A 105 -11.05 -9.56 17.41
CA MET A 105 -10.19 -8.92 18.40
C MET A 105 -11.02 -8.14 19.43
N ALA A 106 -11.96 -7.30 18.98
CA ALA A 106 -12.75 -6.46 19.86
C ALA A 106 -13.69 -7.27 20.76
N VAL A 107 -14.42 -8.23 20.20
CA VAL A 107 -15.34 -9.09 20.96
C VAL A 107 -14.56 -9.92 21.98
N MET A 108 -13.43 -10.51 21.59
CA MET A 108 -12.65 -11.37 22.48
C MET A 108 -11.98 -10.57 23.60
N SER A 109 -11.52 -9.35 23.32
CA SER A 109 -10.95 -8.48 24.35
C SER A 109 -12.01 -7.98 25.34
N ILE A 110 -13.16 -7.50 24.85
CA ILE A 110 -14.16 -6.84 25.70
C ILE A 110 -15.14 -7.83 26.32
N ASN A 111 -15.75 -8.69 25.50
CA ASN A 111 -16.79 -9.63 25.95
C ASN A 111 -16.18 -10.96 26.41
N GLY A 112 -15.09 -11.38 25.77
CA GLY A 112 -14.34 -12.59 26.14
C GLY A 112 -13.34 -12.38 27.27
N HIS A 113 -13.09 -11.11 27.66
CA HIS A 113 -12.11 -10.73 28.69
C HIS A 113 -10.67 -11.23 28.44
N LEU A 114 -10.32 -11.51 27.17
CA LEU A 114 -8.93 -11.82 26.81
C LEU A 114 -8.07 -10.56 26.93
N SER A 115 -6.80 -10.74 27.29
CA SER A 115 -5.82 -9.66 27.24
C SER A 115 -5.63 -9.17 25.80
N GLY A 116 -5.32 -7.87 25.63
CA GLY A 116 -5.09 -7.27 24.32
C GLY A 116 -4.18 -8.09 23.39
N PRO A 117 -2.98 -8.52 23.83
CA PRO A 117 -2.09 -9.35 23.02
C PRO A 117 -2.69 -10.70 22.60
N ALA A 118 -3.43 -11.36 23.49
CA ALA A 118 -4.08 -12.63 23.18
C ALA A 118 -5.20 -12.45 22.15
N ALA A 119 -6.00 -11.39 22.29
CA ALA A 119 -7.06 -11.05 21.34
C ALA A 119 -6.50 -10.70 19.95
N ILE A 120 -5.40 -9.93 19.88
CA ILE A 120 -4.68 -9.64 18.63
C ILE A 120 -4.17 -10.93 17.99
N GLY A 121 -3.51 -11.80 18.77
CA GLY A 121 -2.99 -13.07 18.27
C GLY A 121 -4.08 -13.97 17.69
N LEU A 122 -5.23 -14.06 18.35
CA LEU A 122 -6.37 -14.83 17.88
C LEU A 122 -6.97 -14.26 16.59
N ALA A 123 -7.07 -12.93 16.48
CA ALA A 123 -7.54 -12.26 15.27
C ALA A 123 -6.60 -12.49 14.07
N LEU A 124 -5.29 -12.42 14.29
CA LEU A 124 -4.29 -12.72 13.25
C LEU A 124 -4.37 -14.19 12.80
N LEU A 125 -4.54 -15.11 13.76
CA LEU A 125 -4.71 -16.53 13.48
C LEU A 125 -5.98 -16.77 12.65
N ALA A 126 -7.10 -16.13 13.00
CA ALA A 126 -8.34 -16.22 12.24
C ALA A 126 -8.15 -15.76 10.78
N GLY A 127 -7.49 -14.62 10.57
CA GLY A 127 -7.17 -14.11 9.23
C GLY A 127 -6.27 -15.07 8.44
N ALA A 128 -5.24 -15.64 9.07
CA ALA A 128 -4.37 -16.63 8.45
C ALA A 128 -5.12 -17.91 8.04
N VAL A 129 -6.01 -18.40 8.91
CA VAL A 129 -6.86 -19.56 8.62
C VAL A 129 -7.79 -19.27 7.44
N VAL A 130 -8.46 -18.11 7.44
CA VAL A 130 -9.33 -17.70 6.32
C VAL A 130 -8.55 -17.62 5.01
N GLY A 131 -7.37 -16.97 5.01
CA GLY A 131 -6.51 -16.89 3.84
C GLY A 131 -6.06 -18.27 3.34
N ALA A 132 -5.70 -19.18 4.24
CA ALA A 132 -5.35 -20.56 3.89
C ALA A 132 -6.54 -21.31 3.28
N LEU A 133 -7.74 -21.18 3.86
CA LEU A 133 -8.96 -21.80 3.34
C LEU A 133 -9.29 -21.31 1.93
N GLN A 134 -9.22 -20.00 1.69
CA GLN A 134 -9.45 -19.43 0.35
C GLN A 134 -8.36 -19.86 -0.64
N GLY A 135 -7.09 -19.89 -0.21
CA GLY A 135 -5.97 -20.35 -1.02
C GLY A 135 -6.03 -21.82 -1.40
N ILE A 136 -6.61 -22.70 -0.56
CA ILE A 136 -6.79 -24.13 -0.86
C ILE A 136 -7.69 -24.33 -2.08
N TRP A 137 -8.74 -23.53 -2.24
CA TRP A 137 -9.65 -23.64 -3.39
C TRP A 137 -8.95 -23.40 -4.72
N PHE A 138 -8.04 -22.44 -4.74
CA PHE A 138 -7.19 -22.19 -5.91
C PHE A 138 -6.16 -23.30 -6.09
N THR A 139 -5.32 -23.54 -5.07
CA THR A 139 -4.16 -24.45 -5.17
C THR A 139 -4.52 -25.91 -5.39
N ARG A 140 -5.65 -26.39 -4.85
CA ARG A 140 -6.03 -27.82 -4.94
C ARG A 140 -7.07 -28.11 -6.01
N PHE A 141 -8.01 -27.18 -6.22
CA PHE A 141 -9.18 -27.39 -7.09
C PHE A 141 -9.16 -26.53 -8.35
N GLY A 142 -8.23 -25.58 -8.48
CA GLY A 142 -8.07 -24.73 -9.67
C GLY A 142 -9.21 -23.74 -9.89
N ILE A 143 -9.98 -23.42 -8.84
CA ILE A 143 -11.06 -22.43 -8.94
C ILE A 143 -10.43 -21.02 -9.00
N PRO A 144 -10.81 -20.16 -9.97
CA PRO A 144 -10.28 -18.81 -10.08
C PRO A 144 -10.40 -18.00 -8.77
N SER A 145 -9.34 -17.29 -8.34
CA SER A 145 -9.32 -16.60 -7.05
C SER A 145 -10.42 -15.54 -6.94
N PHE A 146 -10.74 -14.87 -8.05
CA PHE A 146 -11.80 -13.87 -8.12
C PHE A 146 -13.14 -14.43 -7.61
N ILE A 147 -13.50 -15.65 -8.02
CA ILE A 147 -14.77 -16.28 -7.64
C ILE A 147 -14.74 -16.64 -6.16
N VAL A 148 -13.65 -17.25 -5.70
CA VAL A 148 -13.47 -17.67 -4.29
C VAL A 148 -13.49 -16.47 -3.35
N THR A 149 -12.83 -15.38 -3.72
CA THR A 149 -12.71 -14.18 -2.90
C THR A 149 -13.95 -13.28 -2.99
N LEU A 150 -14.69 -13.29 -4.11
CA LEU A 150 -16.01 -12.65 -4.18
C LEU A 150 -17.04 -13.38 -3.30
N ALA A 151 -17.10 -14.71 -3.36
CA ALA A 151 -17.95 -15.50 -2.46
C ALA A 151 -17.52 -15.34 -1.00
N GLY A 152 -16.20 -15.30 -0.77
CA GLY A 152 -15.60 -15.02 0.53
C GLY A 152 -15.98 -13.63 1.06
N LEU A 153 -15.99 -12.60 0.23
CA LEU A 153 -16.36 -11.24 0.62
C LEU A 153 -17.73 -11.24 1.30
N ILE A 154 -18.75 -11.86 0.68
CA ILE A 154 -20.10 -11.93 1.24
C ILE A 154 -20.15 -12.82 2.49
N SER A 155 -19.49 -13.98 2.43
CA SER A 155 -19.50 -14.97 3.53
C SER A 155 -18.85 -14.42 4.79
N TRP A 156 -17.67 -13.82 4.65
CA TRP A 156 -16.90 -13.25 5.76
C TRP A 156 -17.52 -11.97 6.30
N GLN A 157 -18.24 -11.22 5.46
CA GLN A 157 -19.05 -10.10 5.93
C GLN A 157 -20.20 -10.58 6.82
N GLY A 158 -20.86 -11.68 6.44
CA GLY A 158 -21.87 -12.35 7.28
C GLY A 158 -21.28 -12.80 8.62
N VAL A 159 -20.12 -13.46 8.60
CA VAL A 159 -19.42 -13.89 9.82
C VAL A 159 -19.03 -12.71 10.70
N GLN A 160 -18.50 -11.61 10.12
CA GLN A 160 -18.20 -10.39 10.86
C GLN A 160 -19.43 -9.85 11.60
N LEU A 161 -20.60 -9.80 10.93
CA LEU A 161 -21.85 -9.38 11.55
C LEU A 161 -22.30 -10.34 12.65
N MET A 162 -22.12 -11.65 12.47
CA MET A 162 -22.41 -12.65 13.52
C MET A 162 -21.52 -12.47 14.75
N VAL A 163 -20.23 -12.16 14.54
CA VAL A 163 -19.25 -11.92 15.61
C VAL A 163 -19.62 -10.66 16.40
N LEU A 164 -19.94 -9.56 15.71
CA LEU A 164 -20.38 -8.32 16.35
C LEU A 164 -21.75 -8.45 17.04
N GLY A 165 -22.58 -9.38 16.57
CA GLY A 165 -23.91 -9.63 17.11
C GLY A 165 -24.79 -8.38 17.11
N LYS A 166 -25.60 -8.23 18.16
CA LYS A 166 -26.56 -7.11 18.30
C LYS A 166 -25.90 -5.75 18.54
N ASP A 167 -24.67 -5.73 19.04
CA ASP A 167 -24.02 -4.49 19.47
C ASP A 167 -23.53 -3.69 18.26
N GLY A 168 -23.17 -4.37 17.16
CA GLY A 168 -22.83 -3.78 15.85
C GLY A 168 -21.55 -2.93 15.83
N SER A 169 -21.15 -2.39 16.98
CA SER A 169 -19.88 -1.72 17.26
C SER A 169 -19.48 -2.00 18.71
N ILE A 170 -18.17 -2.08 18.96
CA ILE A 170 -17.62 -2.35 20.28
C ILE A 170 -16.57 -1.30 20.59
N ASN A 171 -16.73 -0.63 21.72
CA ASN A 171 -15.77 0.35 22.20
C ASN A 171 -14.60 -0.36 22.88
N LEU A 172 -13.41 -0.18 22.32
CA LEU A 172 -12.17 -0.74 22.84
C LEU A 172 -11.62 0.12 23.98
N HIS A 173 -11.30 -0.51 25.10
CA HIS A 173 -10.72 0.15 26.27
C HIS A 173 -9.43 -0.53 26.77
N ASP A 174 -8.99 -1.62 26.13
CA ASP A 174 -7.72 -2.26 26.46
C ASP A 174 -6.55 -1.31 26.14
N PRO A 175 -5.66 -1.01 27.11
CA PRO A 175 -4.62 -0.01 26.95
C PRO A 175 -3.55 -0.39 25.93
N ILE A 176 -3.33 -1.69 25.69
CA ILE A 176 -2.35 -2.15 24.70
C ILE A 176 -2.92 -1.96 23.29
N ILE A 177 -4.17 -2.38 23.06
CA ILE A 177 -4.85 -2.22 21.76
C ILE A 177 -5.01 -0.73 21.43
N THR A 178 -5.53 0.06 22.37
CA THR A 178 -5.73 1.49 22.17
C THR A 178 -4.40 2.25 22.06
N GLY A 179 -3.37 1.82 22.80
CA GLY A 179 -2.01 2.35 22.69
C GLY A 179 -1.40 2.15 21.31
N LEU A 180 -1.59 0.99 20.68
CA LEU A 180 -1.13 0.74 19.30
C LEU A 180 -1.79 1.68 18.28
N ALA A 181 -3.06 2.03 18.49
CA ALA A 181 -3.82 2.87 17.56
C ALA A 181 -3.59 4.37 17.75
N TRP A 182 -3.41 4.83 19.00
CA TRP A 182 -3.47 6.25 19.36
C TRP A 182 -2.18 6.83 19.94
N THR A 183 -1.11 6.04 20.09
CA THR A 183 0.17 6.57 20.58
C THR A 183 0.92 7.31 19.47
N PHE A 184 1.14 8.61 19.68
CA PHE A 184 1.99 9.43 18.81
C PHE A 184 3.43 9.45 19.34
N LEU A 185 4.38 9.11 18.47
CA LEU A 185 5.79 9.39 18.73
C LEU A 185 5.99 10.91 18.67
N THR A 186 6.65 11.47 19.67
CA THR A 186 6.98 12.90 19.74
C THR A 186 8.48 13.10 19.92
N GLY A 187 9.00 14.25 19.49
CA GLY A 187 10.40 14.62 19.69
C GLY A 187 11.39 13.79 18.86
N PRO A 188 12.62 13.56 19.37
CA PRO A 188 13.70 12.91 18.62
C PRO A 188 13.36 11.54 18.02
N PRO A 189 12.63 10.63 18.70
CA PRO A 189 12.22 9.35 18.12
C PRO A 189 11.38 9.50 16.85
N ALA A 190 10.44 10.46 16.82
CA ALA A 190 9.59 10.69 15.66
C ALA A 190 10.40 11.14 14.44
N TYR A 191 11.29 12.12 14.62
CA TYR A 191 12.19 12.57 13.56
C TYR A 191 13.16 11.47 13.11
N GLY A 192 13.61 10.62 14.03
CA GLY A 192 14.42 9.44 13.71
C GLY A 192 13.70 8.45 12.79
N CYS A 193 12.43 8.14 13.07
CA CYS A 193 11.61 7.28 12.21
C CYS A 193 11.41 7.88 10.81
N VAL A 194 11.14 9.19 10.72
CA VAL A 194 11.00 9.89 9.44
C VAL A 194 12.30 9.86 8.65
N ALA A 195 13.44 10.15 9.29
CA ALA A 195 14.76 10.10 8.65
C ALA A 195 15.09 8.68 8.16
N ALA A 196 14.79 7.65 8.95
CA ALA A 196 14.98 6.25 8.58
C ALA A 196 14.10 5.86 7.38
N PHE A 197 12.83 6.30 7.35
CA PHE A 197 11.93 6.07 6.21
C PHE A 197 12.45 6.73 4.94
N ILE A 198 12.86 7.99 5.01
CA ILE A 198 13.44 8.72 3.86
C ILE A 198 14.72 8.03 3.38
N ALA A 199 15.60 7.62 4.30
CA ALA A 199 16.80 6.88 3.96
C ALA A 199 16.47 5.56 3.26
N TYR A 200 15.54 4.76 3.79
CA TYR A 200 15.09 3.52 3.16
C TYR A 200 14.53 3.76 1.74
N ALA A 201 13.67 4.76 1.59
CA ALA A 201 13.07 5.13 0.30
C ALA A 201 14.11 5.57 -0.73
N ALA A 202 15.18 6.27 -0.31
CA ALA A 202 16.27 6.69 -1.18
C ALA A 202 17.26 5.56 -1.50
N ILE A 203 17.53 4.64 -0.56
CA ILE A 203 18.52 3.57 -0.72
C ILE A 203 18.13 2.61 -1.86
N GLY A 204 16.85 2.23 -1.98
CA GLY A 204 16.42 1.28 -3.03
C GLY A 204 16.74 1.75 -4.46
N PRO A 205 16.29 2.95 -4.86
CA PRO A 205 16.64 3.56 -6.14
C PRO A 205 18.15 3.75 -6.33
N ILE A 206 18.88 4.16 -5.29
CA ILE A 206 20.33 4.35 -5.35
C ILE A 206 21.05 3.01 -5.57
N VAL A 207 20.70 1.96 -4.82
CA VAL A 207 21.30 0.62 -4.93
C VAL A 207 20.99 0.01 -6.29
N THR A 208 19.75 0.14 -6.77
CA THR A 208 19.38 -0.34 -8.12
C THR A 208 20.11 0.43 -9.21
N HIS A 209 20.30 1.75 -9.07
CA HIS A 209 21.12 2.55 -9.98
C HIS A 209 22.57 2.05 -10.04
N TYR A 210 23.22 1.84 -8.90
CA TYR A 210 24.60 1.33 -8.87
C TYR A 210 24.72 -0.10 -9.40
N ARG A 211 23.78 -0.99 -9.06
CA ARG A 211 23.75 -2.38 -9.58
C ARG A 211 23.58 -2.42 -11.10
N ARG A 212 22.69 -1.59 -11.65
CA ARG A 212 22.49 -1.48 -13.10
C ARG A 212 23.72 -0.94 -13.81
N ARG A 213 24.37 0.08 -13.24
CA ARG A 213 25.62 0.64 -13.77
C ARG A 213 26.76 -0.38 -13.75
N ALA A 214 26.91 -1.14 -12.66
CA ALA A 214 27.90 -2.21 -12.55
C ALA A 214 27.66 -3.37 -13.54
N ALA A 215 26.40 -3.63 -13.88
CA ALA A 215 26.01 -4.61 -14.90
C ALA A 215 26.13 -4.08 -16.36
N GLY A 216 26.64 -2.87 -16.57
CA GLY A 216 26.79 -2.27 -17.89
C GLY A 216 25.48 -1.84 -18.57
N LEU A 217 24.39 -1.72 -17.81
CA LEU A 217 23.09 -1.27 -18.32
C LEU A 217 23.03 0.27 -18.38
N THR A 218 22.22 0.81 -19.30
CA THR A 218 21.93 2.25 -19.34
C THR A 218 21.18 2.67 -18.06
N VAL A 219 21.61 3.77 -17.46
CA VAL A 219 21.04 4.29 -16.21
C VAL A 219 20.79 5.79 -16.33
N SER A 220 19.59 6.23 -15.91
CA SER A 220 19.26 7.64 -15.82
C SER A 220 20.16 8.36 -14.79
N PRO A 221 20.45 9.67 -14.96
CA PRO A 221 21.29 10.41 -14.02
C PRO A 221 20.74 10.36 -12.58
N LEU A 222 21.63 10.26 -11.58
CA LEU A 222 21.27 10.17 -10.15
C LEU A 222 20.29 11.27 -9.69
N ALA A 223 20.35 12.46 -10.30
CA ALA A 223 19.45 13.58 -10.01
C ALA A 223 17.97 13.32 -10.32
N PHE A 224 17.66 12.22 -11.03
CA PHE A 224 16.29 11.79 -11.33
C PHE A 224 15.89 10.49 -10.60
N VAL A 225 16.78 9.98 -9.74
CA VAL A 225 16.61 8.69 -9.04
C VAL A 225 16.14 8.89 -7.58
N VAL A 226 16.34 10.10 -7.02
CA VAL A 226 16.00 10.47 -5.64
C VAL A 226 15.07 11.67 -5.64
#